data_AF-W2TI48-F1
#
_entry.id   AF-W2TI48-F1
#
_cell.length_a   1.000
_cell.length_b   1.000
_cell.length_c   1.000
_cell.angle_alpha   90.00
_cell.angle_beta   90.00
_cell.angle_gamma   90.00
#
_symmetry.space_group_name_H-M   'P 1'
#
loop_
_entity.id
_entity.type
_entity.pdbx_description
1 polymer ?
#
loop_
_entity_poly.entity_id
_entity_poly.type
_entity_poly.pdbx_seq_one_letter_code
_entity_poly.pdbx_strand_id
1 'polypeptide(L)'
;MNVTFYCREINFTASIGLDADVVEVQKVASDFARKEMYPNMGKWDKEVPVTNQIGPDNYGFNMAMESLNGGRVNIASCSLGAAQQSLDLAIAHLKVRKQFGKRLADFQWNQFKLAELATKLHTSRLIVRDATRHLDANNIHKASLCAMAKFHATENCSQVVNQALQMFGGYGFLKDYPLQQYLRDIRVHEILEGTNEIMRLIIGRDLLSNETFGST
;
A
#
# COMPACT_ATOMS: atom_id res chain seq x y z
N MET A 1 -12.30 -3.78 20.70
CA MET A 1 -11.78 -3.81 19.31
C MET A 1 -12.36 -5.06 18.67
N ASN A 2 -13.17 -4.92 17.63
CA ASN A 2 -13.70 -6.09 16.92
C ASN A 2 -12.64 -6.53 15.90
N VAL A 3 -12.30 -7.81 15.88
CA VAL A 3 -11.30 -8.40 14.98
C VAL A 3 -12.01 -9.43 14.12
N THR A 4 -11.86 -9.31 12.80
CA THR A 4 -12.38 -10.29 11.85
C THR A 4 -11.28 -11.31 11.56
N PHE A 5 -11.60 -12.60 11.74
CA PHE A 5 -10.73 -13.70 11.38
C PHE A 5 -11.26 -14.38 10.12
N TYR A 6 -10.38 -14.65 9.16
CA TYR A 6 -10.69 -15.52 8.04
C TYR A 6 -10.20 -16.92 8.40
N CYS A 7 -11.14 -17.84 8.60
CA CYS A 7 -10.87 -19.22 8.97
C CYS A 7 -11.34 -20.16 7.86
N ARG A 8 -10.71 -21.32 7.76
CA ARG A 8 -11.16 -22.40 6.87
C ARG A 8 -11.59 -23.57 7.73
N GLU A 9 -12.78 -24.10 7.47
CA GLU A 9 -13.17 -25.37 8.07
C GLU A 9 -12.24 -26.48 7.59
N ILE A 10 -11.86 -27.37 8.50
CA ILE A 10 -10.89 -28.45 8.24
C ILE A 10 -11.42 -29.42 7.15
N ASN A 11 -12.74 -29.44 6.92
CA ASN A 11 -13.39 -30.23 5.87
C ASN A 11 -13.50 -29.43 4.56
N PHE A 12 -12.41 -29.53 3.78
CA PHE A 12 -12.18 -29.10 2.41
C PHE A 12 -13.40 -28.75 1.54
N THR A 13 -13.71 -27.46 1.50
CA THR A 13 -14.18 -26.79 0.28
C THR A 13 -13.27 -25.60 -0.01
N ALA A 14 -12.96 -25.34 -1.28
CA ALA A 14 -12.21 -24.14 -1.67
C ALA A 14 -13.11 -22.91 -1.50
N SER A 15 -12.52 -21.72 -1.35
CA SER A 15 -13.36 -20.52 -1.35
C SER A 15 -14.08 -20.40 -2.69
N ILE A 16 -15.30 -19.87 -2.66
CA ILE A 16 -16.11 -19.71 -3.87
C ILE A 16 -15.47 -18.63 -4.76
N GLY A 17 -15.36 -18.88 -6.07
CA GLY A 17 -14.91 -17.89 -7.06
C GLY A 17 -13.41 -17.92 -7.40
N LEU A 18 -12.69 -18.97 -7.03
CA LEU A 18 -11.27 -19.13 -7.33
C LEU A 18 -11.02 -19.82 -8.69
N ASP A 19 -9.96 -19.40 -9.38
CA ASP A 19 -9.41 -20.14 -10.51
C ASP A 19 -8.55 -21.34 -10.05
N ALA A 20 -8.19 -22.23 -10.98
CA ALA A 20 -7.47 -23.46 -10.68
C ALA A 20 -6.09 -23.23 -10.05
N ASP A 21 -5.36 -22.19 -10.49
CA ASP A 21 -4.01 -21.88 -10.00
C ASP A 21 -4.08 -21.32 -8.58
N VAL A 22 -5.08 -20.47 -8.29
CA VAL A 22 -5.29 -19.91 -6.96
C VAL A 22 -5.77 -20.99 -5.98
N VAL A 23 -6.52 -21.99 -6.44
CA VAL A 23 -6.86 -23.17 -5.64
C VAL A 23 -5.59 -23.94 -5.25
N GLU A 24 -4.63 -24.09 -6.17
CA GLU A 24 -3.35 -24.74 -5.86
C GLU A 24 -2.52 -23.94 -4.85
N VAL A 25 -2.42 -22.63 -4.99
CA VAL A 25 -1.76 -21.76 -4.00
C VAL A 25 -2.44 -21.86 -2.64
N GLN A 26 -3.77 -21.86 -2.60
CA GLN A 26 -4.51 -22.06 -1.34
C GLN A 26 -4.24 -23.43 -0.73
N LYS A 27 -4.04 -24.46 -1.55
CA LYS A 27 -3.66 -25.79 -1.09
C LYS A 27 -2.28 -25.76 -0.43
N VAL A 28 -1.28 -25.14 -1.05
CA VAL A 28 0.06 -24.98 -0.47
C VAL A 28 0.00 -24.24 0.88
N ALA A 29 -0.75 -23.14 0.95
CA ALA A 29 -0.92 -22.39 2.20
C ALA A 29 -1.64 -23.23 3.28
N SER A 30 -2.65 -24.01 2.88
CA SER A 30 -3.38 -24.91 3.78
C SER A 30 -2.48 -26.05 4.27
N ASP A 31 -1.64 -26.61 3.41
CA ASP A 31 -0.70 -27.67 3.75
C ASP A 31 0.39 -27.17 4.70
N PHE A 32 0.90 -25.96 4.47
CA PHE A 32 1.80 -25.27 5.40
C PHE A 32 1.12 -25.05 6.76
N ALA A 33 -0.09 -24.47 6.76
CA ALA A 33 -0.84 -24.24 7.98
C ALA A 33 -1.09 -25.55 8.74
N ARG A 34 -1.44 -26.63 8.05
CA ARG A 34 -1.64 -27.96 8.64
C ARG A 34 -0.37 -28.55 9.23
N LYS A 35 0.78 -28.30 8.61
CA LYS A 35 2.05 -28.87 9.05
C LYS A 35 2.69 -28.08 10.19
N GLU A 36 2.68 -26.75 10.08
CA GLU A 36 3.46 -25.87 10.95
C GLU A 36 2.58 -25.18 12.02
N MET A 37 1.35 -24.79 11.67
CA MET A 37 0.47 -24.02 12.56
C MET A 37 -0.48 -24.93 13.34
N TYR A 38 -1.13 -25.89 12.68
CA TYR A 38 -2.15 -26.79 13.25
C TYR A 38 -1.67 -27.54 14.52
N PRO A 39 -0.44 -28.09 14.60
CA PRO A 39 0.04 -28.75 15.82
C PRO A 39 0.11 -27.83 17.06
N ASN A 40 0.17 -26.52 16.83
CA ASN A 40 0.23 -25.50 17.88
C ASN A 40 -1.11 -24.74 18.05
N MET A 41 -2.05 -24.92 17.12
CA MET A 41 -3.30 -24.15 17.03
C MET A 41 -4.19 -24.36 18.25
N GLY A 42 -4.25 -25.59 18.81
CA GLY A 42 -4.99 -25.86 20.04
C GLY A 42 -4.48 -25.12 21.29
N LYS A 43 -3.28 -24.52 21.25
CA LYS A 43 -2.78 -23.61 22.32
C LYS A 43 -3.24 -22.16 22.11
N TRP A 44 -3.67 -21.81 20.90
CA TRP A 44 -4.04 -20.46 20.47
C TRP A 44 -5.54 -20.31 20.19
N ASP A 45 -6.26 -21.43 20.06
CA ASP A 45 -7.67 -21.46 19.74
C ASP A 45 -8.53 -20.97 20.91
N LYS A 46 -9.51 -20.13 20.56
CA LYS A 46 -10.63 -19.76 21.41
C LYS A 46 -11.91 -20.16 20.68
N GLU A 47 -12.88 -20.68 21.43
CA GLU A 47 -14.20 -20.97 20.89
C GLU A 47 -14.87 -19.67 20.42
N VAL A 48 -15.38 -19.69 19.18
CA VAL A 48 -16.13 -18.57 18.59
C VAL A 48 -17.56 -19.04 18.36
N PRO A 49 -18.58 -18.35 18.91
CA PRO A 49 -19.98 -18.69 18.65
C PRO A 49 -20.32 -18.62 17.15
N VAL A 50 -21.11 -19.56 16.66
CA VAL A 50 -21.59 -19.57 15.25
C VAL A 50 -22.33 -18.28 14.88
N THR A 51 -22.97 -17.62 15.85
CA THR A 51 -23.62 -16.31 15.67
C THR A 51 -22.65 -15.19 15.26
N ASN A 52 -21.34 -15.38 15.42
CA ASN A 52 -20.32 -14.43 15.01
C ASN A 52 -19.82 -14.68 13.57
N GLN A 53 -20.33 -15.71 12.89
CA GLN A 53 -20.03 -15.96 11.48
C GLN A 53 -20.55 -14.79 10.63
N ILE A 54 -19.69 -14.30 9.74
CA ILE A 54 -20.02 -13.24 8.80
C ILE A 54 -20.05 -13.82 7.39
N GLY A 55 -21.21 -13.74 6.74
CA GLY A 55 -21.42 -14.33 5.42
C GLY A 55 -21.59 -15.86 5.45
N PRO A 56 -21.91 -16.48 4.30
CA PRO A 56 -22.05 -17.92 4.20
C PRO A 56 -20.69 -18.63 4.22
N ASP A 57 -20.72 -19.95 4.44
CA ASP A 57 -19.53 -20.79 4.40
C ASP A 57 -18.75 -20.57 3.09
N ASN A 58 -17.41 -20.59 3.18
CA ASN A 58 -16.49 -20.45 2.05
C ASN A 58 -16.56 -19.10 1.30
N TYR A 59 -17.23 -18.08 1.85
CA TYR A 59 -17.34 -16.75 1.23
C TYR A 59 -16.28 -15.73 1.69
N GLY A 60 -15.46 -16.08 2.70
CA GLY A 60 -14.48 -15.18 3.29
C GLY A 60 -13.47 -14.60 2.29
N PHE A 61 -13.08 -15.35 1.26
CA PHE A 61 -12.19 -14.83 0.21
C PHE A 61 -12.80 -13.65 -0.54
N ASN A 62 -14.07 -13.74 -0.96
CA ASN A 62 -14.73 -12.66 -1.71
C ASN A 62 -14.84 -11.41 -0.85
N MET A 63 -15.23 -11.57 0.43
CA MET A 63 -15.28 -10.46 1.38
C MET A 63 -13.90 -9.81 1.59
N ALA A 64 -12.85 -10.61 1.71
CA ALA A 64 -11.49 -10.09 1.81
C ALA A 64 -11.13 -9.29 0.55
N MET A 65 -11.40 -9.84 -0.64
CA MET A 65 -11.10 -9.18 -1.91
C MET A 65 -11.88 -7.86 -2.11
N GLU A 66 -13.13 -7.79 -1.67
CA GLU A 66 -13.92 -6.56 -1.71
C GLU A 66 -13.31 -5.45 -0.86
N SER A 67 -12.80 -5.79 0.33
CA SER A 67 -12.19 -4.82 1.25
C SER A 67 -10.83 -4.30 0.79
N LEU A 68 -10.09 -5.08 -0.02
CA LEU A 68 -8.72 -4.75 -0.43
C LEU A 68 -8.61 -3.46 -1.25
N ASN A 69 -9.63 -3.09 -2.02
CA ASN A 69 -9.57 -1.85 -2.82
C ASN A 69 -9.54 -0.62 -1.91
N GLY A 70 -10.33 -0.64 -0.83
CA GLY A 70 -10.26 0.40 0.22
C GLY A 70 -8.90 0.41 0.93
N GLY A 71 -8.36 -0.77 1.25
CA GLY A 71 -7.02 -0.92 1.84
C GLY A 71 -5.91 -0.33 0.98
N ARG A 72 -5.91 -0.61 -0.33
CA ARG A 72 -4.94 -0.08 -1.30
C ARG A 72 -4.91 1.45 -1.31
N VAL A 73 -6.09 2.08 -1.38
CA VAL A 73 -6.24 3.54 -1.35
C VAL A 73 -5.83 4.13 0.00
N ASN A 74 -6.10 3.42 1.09
CA ASN A 74 -5.67 3.82 2.44
C ASN A 74 -4.14 3.89 2.54
N ILE A 75 -3.43 2.82 2.15
CA ILE A 75 -1.95 2.79 2.14
C ILE A 75 -1.36 3.84 1.20
N ALA A 76 -1.99 4.07 0.04
CA ALA A 76 -1.60 5.14 -0.86
C ALA A 76 -1.72 6.52 -0.19
N SER A 77 -2.80 6.74 0.56
CA SER A 77 -3.05 7.99 1.31
C SER A 77 -2.07 8.18 2.46
N CYS A 78 -1.74 7.12 3.21
CA CYS A 78 -0.71 7.15 4.25
C CYS A 78 0.67 7.55 3.68
N SER A 79 1.00 7.02 2.50
CA SER A 79 2.24 7.38 1.77
C SER A 79 2.29 8.86 1.43
N LEU A 80 1.17 9.45 0.99
CA LEU A 80 1.09 10.89 0.71
C LEU A 80 1.34 11.74 1.96
N GLY A 81 0.83 11.32 3.12
CA GLY A 81 1.03 12.03 4.39
C GLY A 81 2.51 12.07 4.78
N ALA A 82 3.19 10.92 4.75
CA ALA A 82 4.61 10.82 5.05
C ALA A 82 5.47 11.63 4.07
N ALA A 83 5.18 11.56 2.76
CA ALA A 83 5.90 12.31 1.75
C ALA A 83 5.68 13.83 1.86
N GLN A 84 4.46 14.28 2.12
CA GLN A 84 4.15 15.69 2.34
C GLN A 84 4.95 16.26 3.52
N GLN A 85 4.85 15.60 4.68
CA GLN A 85 5.56 16.05 5.88
C GLN A 85 7.09 16.06 5.66
N SER A 86 7.61 15.04 4.97
CA SER A 86 9.05 14.95 4.66
C SER A 86 9.50 16.08 3.75
N LEU A 87 8.73 16.40 2.70
CA LEU A 87 9.03 17.49 1.78
C LEU A 87 8.98 18.85 2.48
N ASP A 88 7.98 19.08 3.33
CA ASP A 88 7.84 20.34 4.08
C ASP A 88 9.01 20.57 5.04
N LEU A 89 9.46 19.50 5.73
CA LEU A 89 10.66 19.53 6.57
C LEU A 89 11.92 19.84 5.75
N ALA A 90 12.07 19.23 4.57
CA ALA A 90 13.20 19.48 3.68
C ALA A 90 13.22 20.94 3.21
N ILE A 91 12.08 21.48 2.79
CA ILE A 91 11.95 22.89 2.38
C ILE A 91 12.35 23.81 3.55
N ALA A 92 11.87 23.54 4.77
CA ALA A 92 12.20 24.33 5.94
C ALA A 92 13.72 24.28 6.25
N HIS A 93 14.32 23.09 6.23
CA HIS A 93 15.75 22.90 6.48
C HIS A 93 16.62 23.63 5.45
N LEU A 94 16.29 23.50 4.16
CA LEU A 94 17.06 24.11 3.08
C LEU A 94 17.06 25.65 3.16
N LYS A 95 15.98 26.26 3.66
CA LYS A 95 15.86 27.71 3.84
C LYS A 95 16.71 28.27 4.99
N VAL A 96 17.09 27.45 5.97
CA VAL A 96 17.85 27.91 7.15
C VAL A 96 19.30 27.43 7.16
N ARG A 97 19.56 26.21 6.65
CA ARG A 97 20.91 25.63 6.65
C ARG A 97 21.80 26.32 5.64
N LYS A 98 23.00 26.72 6.07
CA LYS A 98 24.03 27.33 5.20
C LYS A 98 25.23 26.42 5.04
N GLN A 99 25.75 26.33 3.82
CA GLN A 99 27.04 25.71 3.48
C GLN A 99 27.67 26.51 2.34
N PHE A 100 29.02 26.53 2.31
CA PHE A 100 29.77 27.29 1.31
C PHE A 100 29.29 28.76 1.20
N GLY A 101 29.01 29.40 2.34
CA GLY A 101 28.63 30.82 2.41
C GLY A 101 27.20 31.18 2.03
N LYS A 102 26.36 30.24 1.58
CA LYS A 102 24.95 30.52 1.20
C LYS A 102 23.97 29.46 1.73
N ARG A 103 22.66 29.71 1.65
CA ARG A 103 21.66 28.73 2.11
C ARG A 103 21.62 27.55 1.15
N LEU A 104 21.27 26.37 1.65
CA LEU A 104 21.10 25.19 0.80
C LEU A 104 20.01 25.41 -0.27
N ALA A 105 18.97 26.20 0.03
CA ALA A 105 17.94 26.60 -0.93
C ALA A 105 18.47 27.46 -2.11
N ASP A 106 19.64 28.09 -1.98
CA ASP A 106 20.27 28.91 -3.02
C ASP A 106 21.17 28.08 -3.97
N PHE A 107 21.20 26.74 -3.81
CA PHE A 107 21.86 25.83 -4.74
C PHE A 107 20.85 25.28 -5.74
N GLN A 108 21.15 25.45 -7.03
CA GLN A 108 20.29 25.04 -8.14
C GLN A 108 19.90 23.57 -8.09
N TRP A 109 20.82 22.68 -7.71
CA TRP A 109 20.54 21.26 -7.55
C TRP A 109 19.38 20.97 -6.57
N ASN A 110 19.35 21.67 -5.43
CA ASN A 110 18.26 21.50 -4.46
C ASN A 110 16.93 22.02 -4.99
N GLN A 111 16.94 23.09 -5.78
CA GLN A 111 15.73 23.63 -6.42
C GLN A 111 15.17 22.65 -7.46
N PHE A 112 16.05 22.08 -8.30
CA PHE A 112 15.68 21.05 -9.27
C PHE A 112 15.10 19.82 -8.59
N LYS A 113 15.76 19.34 -7.53
CA LYS A 113 15.26 18.19 -6.79
C LYS A 113 13.92 18.49 -6.14
N LEU A 114 13.73 19.64 -5.50
CA LEU A 114 12.44 20.02 -4.92
C LEU A 114 11.33 20.06 -5.98
N ALA A 115 11.60 20.56 -7.19
CA ALA A 115 10.62 20.57 -8.28
C ALA A 115 10.20 19.14 -8.69
N GLU A 116 11.15 18.22 -8.80
CA GLU A 116 10.89 16.80 -9.10
C GLU A 116 10.03 16.15 -7.99
N LEU A 117 10.41 16.35 -6.72
CA LEU A 117 9.70 15.76 -5.58
C LEU A 117 8.29 16.32 -5.42
N ALA A 118 8.12 17.63 -5.60
CA ALA A 118 6.82 18.28 -5.56
C ALA A 118 5.90 17.75 -6.68
N THR A 119 6.46 17.52 -7.88
CA THR A 119 5.71 16.94 -9.01
C THR A 119 5.24 15.52 -8.68
N LYS A 120 6.14 14.66 -8.20
CA LYS A 120 5.83 13.28 -7.77
C LYS A 120 4.72 13.25 -6.72
N LEU A 121 4.82 14.11 -5.71
CA LEU A 121 3.82 14.21 -4.65
C LEU A 121 2.47 14.70 -5.18
N HIS A 122 2.48 15.70 -6.08
CA HIS A 122 1.27 16.24 -6.68
C HIS A 122 0.56 15.20 -7.55
N THR A 123 1.27 14.53 -8.46
CA THR A 123 0.68 13.48 -9.31
C THR A 123 0.17 12.31 -8.49
N SER A 124 0.91 11.89 -7.46
CA SER A 124 0.47 10.86 -6.51
C SER A 124 -0.83 11.24 -5.81
N ARG A 125 -0.99 12.52 -5.46
CA ARG A 125 -2.24 13.02 -4.84
C ARG A 125 -3.42 12.98 -5.79
N LEU A 126 -3.19 13.30 -7.06
CA LEU A 126 -4.24 13.26 -8.09
C LEU A 126 -4.71 11.83 -8.36
N ILE A 127 -3.79 10.89 -8.58
CA ILE A 127 -4.16 9.49 -8.88
C ILE A 127 -4.88 8.81 -7.71
N VAL A 128 -4.50 9.13 -6.46
CA VAL A 128 -5.20 8.59 -5.28
C VAL A 128 -6.62 9.14 -5.18
N ARG A 129 -6.81 10.45 -5.38
CA ARG A 129 -8.14 11.06 -5.39
C ARG A 129 -8.99 10.52 -6.53
N ASP A 130 -8.40 10.33 -7.71
CA ASP A 130 -9.11 9.76 -8.84
C ASP A 130 -9.61 8.34 -8.54
N ALA A 131 -8.73 7.47 -8.02
CA ALA A 131 -9.10 6.13 -7.60
C ALA A 131 -10.21 6.13 -6.53
N THR A 132 -10.18 7.05 -5.56
CA THR A 132 -11.26 7.17 -4.56
C THR A 132 -12.61 7.48 -5.21
N ARG A 133 -12.66 8.40 -6.19
CA ARG A 133 -13.90 8.74 -6.89
C ARG A 133 -14.45 7.54 -7.65
N HIS A 134 -13.60 6.79 -8.33
CA HIS A 134 -14.00 5.59 -9.06
C HIS A 134 -14.42 4.45 -8.12
N LEU A 135 -13.80 4.35 -6.96
CA LEU A 135 -14.19 3.39 -5.92
C LEU A 135 -15.59 3.72 -5.37
N ASP A 136 -15.85 4.98 -5.02
CA ASP A 136 -17.15 5.46 -4.52
C ASP A 136 -18.26 5.31 -5.57
N ALA A 137 -17.94 5.58 -6.85
CA ALA A 137 -18.87 5.43 -7.96
C ALA A 137 -19.08 3.97 -8.39
N ASN A 138 -18.48 2.99 -7.70
CA ASN A 138 -18.53 1.57 -8.03
C ASN A 138 -18.17 1.26 -9.50
N ASN A 139 -17.15 1.97 -10.03
CA ASN A 139 -16.70 1.82 -11.40
C ASN A 139 -16.22 0.37 -11.68
N ILE A 140 -16.45 -0.14 -12.89
CA ILE A 140 -16.06 -1.50 -13.27
C ILE A 140 -14.54 -1.73 -13.15
N HIS A 141 -13.73 -0.69 -13.41
CA HIS A 141 -12.27 -0.72 -13.35
C HIS A 141 -11.72 -0.30 -11.97
N LYS A 142 -12.57 -0.14 -10.94
CA LYS A 142 -12.16 0.35 -9.61
C LYS A 142 -10.97 -0.42 -9.03
N ALA A 143 -10.90 -1.74 -9.26
CA ALA A 143 -9.81 -2.58 -8.75
C ALA A 143 -8.45 -2.21 -9.36
N SER A 144 -8.43 -1.99 -10.69
CA SER A 144 -7.25 -1.57 -11.44
C SER A 144 -6.83 -0.15 -11.07
N LEU A 145 -7.78 0.79 -10.98
CA LEU A 145 -7.51 2.17 -10.59
C LEU A 145 -6.97 2.29 -9.16
N CYS A 146 -7.52 1.52 -8.21
CA CYS A 146 -6.99 1.44 -6.84
C CYS A 146 -5.59 0.82 -6.81
N ALA A 147 -5.33 -0.20 -7.64
CA ALA A 147 -4.00 -0.80 -7.77
C ALA A 147 -2.98 0.19 -8.36
N MET A 148 -3.36 0.96 -9.39
CA MET A 148 -2.53 2.03 -9.97
C MET A 148 -2.19 3.10 -8.92
N ALA A 149 -3.19 3.54 -8.15
CA ALA A 149 -2.98 4.52 -7.09
C ALA A 149 -2.00 4.02 -6.02
N LYS A 150 -2.19 2.79 -5.51
CA LYS A 150 -1.30 2.20 -4.50
C LYS A 150 0.12 2.04 -5.04
N PHE A 151 0.26 1.44 -6.20
CA PHE A 151 1.55 1.24 -6.85
C PHE A 151 2.29 2.57 -7.07
N HIS A 152 1.64 3.52 -7.75
CA HIS A 152 2.25 4.80 -8.11
C HIS A 152 2.58 5.65 -6.88
N ALA A 153 1.65 5.76 -5.93
CA ALA A 153 1.85 6.60 -4.76
C ALA A 153 2.93 6.04 -3.84
N THR A 154 2.95 4.72 -3.60
CA THR A 154 3.92 4.13 -2.66
C THR A 154 5.36 4.29 -3.16
N GLU A 155 5.64 4.02 -4.44
CA GLU A 155 6.99 4.19 -4.99
C GLU A 155 7.43 5.66 -5.01
N ASN A 156 6.57 6.56 -5.49
CA ASN A 156 6.92 7.97 -5.60
C ASN A 156 7.06 8.64 -4.23
N CYS A 157 6.18 8.33 -3.28
CA CYS A 157 6.26 8.87 -1.93
C CYS A 157 7.49 8.33 -1.18
N SER A 158 7.82 7.04 -1.35
CA SER A 158 9.05 6.43 -0.82
C SER A 158 10.29 7.18 -1.31
N GLN A 159 10.34 7.53 -2.61
CA GLN A 159 11.41 8.36 -3.16
C GLN A 159 11.42 9.79 -2.58
N VAL A 160 10.26 10.42 -2.39
CA VAL A 160 10.17 11.76 -1.77
C VAL A 160 10.74 11.74 -0.35
N VAL A 161 10.35 10.76 0.47
CA VAL A 161 10.87 10.64 1.85
C VAL A 161 12.39 10.41 1.84
N ASN A 162 12.87 9.51 0.98
CA ASN A 162 14.31 9.22 0.88
C ASN A 162 15.13 10.46 0.46
N GLN A 163 14.64 11.20 -0.53
CA GLN A 163 15.34 12.41 -1.01
C GLN A 163 15.23 13.57 -0.01
N ALA A 164 14.12 13.69 0.73
CA ALA A 164 14.01 14.64 1.83
C ALA A 164 15.04 14.34 2.93
N LEU A 165 15.26 13.07 3.28
CA LEU A 165 16.33 12.67 4.19
C LEU A 165 17.71 13.07 3.64
N GLN A 166 17.98 12.81 2.36
CA GLN A 166 19.23 13.19 1.71
C GLN A 166 19.50 14.71 1.78
N MET A 167 18.46 15.55 1.69
CA MET A 167 18.57 17.02 1.79
C MET A 167 18.96 17.49 3.20
N PHE A 168 18.72 16.69 4.25
CA PHE A 168 19.22 16.95 5.60
C PHE A 168 20.67 16.47 5.80
N GLY A 169 21.20 15.65 4.88
CA GLY A 169 22.50 15.01 5.03
C GLY A 169 22.55 14.16 6.32
N GLY A 170 23.64 14.25 7.07
CA GLY A 170 23.82 13.50 8.31
C GLY A 170 22.75 13.76 9.38
N TYR A 171 22.15 14.97 9.41
CA TYR A 171 21.08 15.28 10.34
C TYR A 171 19.83 14.43 10.11
N GLY A 172 19.58 14.02 8.86
CA GLY A 172 18.42 13.20 8.50
C GLY A 172 18.43 11.81 9.14
N PHE A 173 19.61 11.34 9.59
CA PHE A 173 19.79 10.08 10.31
C PHE A 173 19.71 10.21 11.83
N LEU A 174 19.74 11.43 12.37
CA LEU A 174 19.64 11.63 13.82
C LEU A 174 18.19 11.44 14.28
N LYS A 175 18.03 10.89 15.48
CA LYS A 175 16.70 10.67 16.09
C LYS A 175 15.96 11.97 16.43
N ASP A 176 16.68 13.09 16.49
CA ASP A 176 16.12 14.42 16.70
C ASP A 176 15.25 14.89 15.52
N TYR A 177 15.40 14.25 14.35
CA TYR A 177 14.61 14.53 13.15
C TYR A 177 13.73 13.32 12.79
N PRO A 178 12.46 13.54 12.44
CA PRO A 178 11.54 12.42 12.18
C PRO A 178 11.79 11.70 10.86
N LEU A 179 12.63 12.24 9.97
CA LEU A 179 12.87 11.70 8.62
C LEU A 179 13.41 10.27 8.62
N GLN A 180 14.35 9.92 9.50
CA GLN A 180 14.82 8.53 9.61
C GLN A 180 13.70 7.55 9.96
N GLN A 181 12.73 8.00 10.76
CA GLN A 181 11.59 7.17 11.12
C GLN A 181 10.66 7.02 9.91
N TYR A 182 10.32 8.14 9.25
CA TYR A 182 9.48 8.09 8.06
C TYR A 182 10.07 7.20 6.96
N LEU A 183 11.39 7.23 6.75
CA LEU A 183 12.04 6.37 5.76
C LEU A 183 11.92 4.88 6.10
N ARG A 184 12.09 4.52 7.38
CA ARG A 184 11.94 3.12 7.84
C ARG A 184 10.48 2.67 7.74
N ASP A 185 9.56 3.52 8.15
CA ASP A 185 8.14 3.18 8.26
C ASP A 185 7.49 3.09 6.86
N ILE A 186 7.81 4.00 5.94
CA ILE A 186 7.20 4.03 4.59
C ILE A 186 7.58 2.80 3.74
N ARG A 187 8.68 2.11 4.06
CA ARG A 187 9.16 0.95 3.29
C ARG A 187 8.12 -0.17 3.21
N VAL A 188 7.33 -0.35 4.28
CA VAL A 188 6.33 -1.41 4.37
C VAL A 188 5.14 -1.17 3.44
N HIS A 189 4.91 0.08 3.01
CA HIS A 189 3.76 0.44 2.17
C HIS A 189 3.82 -0.21 0.77
N GLU A 190 5.02 -0.52 0.27
CA GLU A 190 5.18 -1.24 -1.00
C GLU A 190 4.83 -2.74 -0.88
N ILE A 191 4.65 -3.25 0.34
CA ILE A 191 4.43 -4.67 0.66
C ILE A 191 2.98 -4.93 1.11
N LEU A 192 2.45 -4.09 2.03
CA LEU A 192 1.08 -4.23 2.55
C LEU A 192 0.02 -4.00 1.47
N GLU A 193 -1.17 -4.57 1.70
CA GLU A 193 -2.33 -4.48 0.79
C GLU A 193 -2.03 -5.03 -0.62
N GLY A 194 -1.14 -6.03 -0.67
CA GLY A 194 -0.60 -6.63 -1.88
C GLY A 194 0.67 -5.91 -2.35
N THR A 195 1.71 -6.68 -2.70
CA THR A 195 2.98 -6.10 -3.19
C THR A 195 2.78 -5.28 -4.46
N ASN A 196 3.71 -4.39 -4.77
CA ASN A 196 3.65 -3.61 -6.01
C ASN A 196 3.69 -4.50 -7.27
N GLU A 197 4.30 -5.67 -7.20
CA GLU A 197 4.29 -6.67 -8.29
C GLU A 197 2.87 -7.22 -8.51
N ILE A 198 2.13 -7.51 -7.44
CA ILE A 198 0.73 -7.92 -7.54
C ILE A 198 -0.14 -6.79 -8.09
N MET A 199 0.12 -5.53 -7.71
CA MET A 199 -0.60 -4.40 -8.29
C MET A 199 -0.40 -4.33 -9.81
N ARG A 200 0.85 -4.47 -10.29
CA ARG A 200 1.16 -4.51 -11.73
C ARG A 200 0.43 -5.64 -12.45
N LEU A 201 0.34 -6.81 -11.83
CA LEU A 201 -0.39 -7.95 -12.37
C LEU A 201 -1.91 -7.69 -12.46
N ILE A 202 -2.51 -7.07 -11.43
CA ILE A 202 -3.94 -6.68 -11.46
C ILE A 202 -4.20 -5.69 -12.59
N ILE A 203 -3.35 -4.67 -12.71
CA ILE A 203 -3.45 -3.66 -13.77
C ILE A 203 -3.33 -4.33 -15.14
N GLY A 204 -2.31 -5.17 -15.35
CA GLY A 204 -2.09 -5.85 -16.63
C GLY A 204 -3.26 -6.75 -17.01
N ARG A 205 -3.83 -7.50 -16.06
CA ARG A 205 -5.01 -8.35 -16.30
C ARG A 205 -6.24 -7.54 -16.68
N ASP A 206 -6.51 -6.44 -15.97
CA ASP A 206 -7.64 -5.55 -16.29
C ASP A 206 -7.48 -4.95 -17.70
N LEU A 207 -6.29 -4.46 -18.05
CA LEU A 207 -6.03 -3.90 -19.38
C LEU A 207 -6.22 -4.93 -20.51
N LEU A 208 -5.84 -6.18 -20.30
CA LEU A 208 -5.93 -7.23 -21.32
C LEU A 208 -7.32 -7.88 -21.41
N SER A 209 -8.15 -7.74 -20.38
CA SER A 209 -9.50 -8.32 -20.33
C SER A 209 -10.57 -7.38 -20.89
N ASN A 210 -10.23 -6.10 -21.09
CA ASN A 210 -11.15 -5.08 -21.59
C ASN A 210 -10.72 -4.59 -22.98
N GLU A 211 -11.68 -4.24 -23.84
CA GLU A 211 -11.39 -3.76 -25.19
C GLU A 211 -10.69 -2.39 -25.21
N THR A 212 -10.92 -1.57 -24.19
CA THR A 212 -10.38 -0.21 -24.08
C THR A 212 -10.03 0.11 -22.63
N PHE A 213 -9.03 0.97 -22.43
CA PHE A 213 -8.67 1.54 -21.14
C PHE A 213 -8.97 3.03 -21.13
N GLY A 214 -9.79 3.48 -20.18
CA GLY A 214 -10.04 4.91 -19.96
C GLY A 214 -10.97 5.59 -20.99
N SER A 215 -11.74 4.84 -21.77
CA SER A 215 -12.83 5.42 -22.56
C SER A 215 -14.08 5.58 -21.69
N THR A 216 -14.24 6.76 -21.12
CA THR A 216 -15.55 7.37 -20.86
C THR A 216 -15.86 8.35 -21.97
#